data_AF-A0A3D4UTV8-F1
#
_entry.id   AF-A0A3D4UTV8-F1
#
_cell.length_a   1.000
_cell.length_b   1.000
_cell.length_c   1.000
_cell.angle_alpha   90.00
_cell.angle_beta   90.00
_cell.angle_gamma   90.00
#
_symmetry.space_group_name_H-M   'P 1'
#
loop_
_entity.id
_entity.type
_entity.pdbx_description
1 polymer ?
#
loop_
_entity_poly.entity_id
_entity_poly.type
_entity_poly.pdbx_seq_one_letter_code
_entity_poly.pdbx_strand_id
1 'polypeptide(L)' 'NPEIVVTVFLENAGFASISAVPVASLILEKYLKGEVKRDWLVNYVLNFVPKEDNSQASASVNE' A
#
# COMPACT_ATOMS: atom_id res chain seq x y z
N ASN A 1 18.90 -0.89 18.42
CA ASN A 1 19.67 -0.18 17.38
C ASN A 1 18.83 -0.19 16.11
N PRO A 2 17.97 0.82 15.87
CA PRO A 2 17.18 0.86 14.64
C PRO A 2 18.10 1.03 13.43
N GLU A 3 17.94 0.19 12.40
CA GLU A 3 18.84 0.15 11.23
C GLU A 3 18.30 0.96 10.05
N ILE A 4 16.97 1.06 9.93
CA ILE A 4 16.30 1.79 8.85
C ILE A 4 14.96 2.35 9.31
N VAL A 5 14.59 3.51 8.76
CA VAL A 5 13.24 4.08 8.81
C VAL A 5 12.75 4.23 7.38
N VAL A 6 11.53 3.75 7.11
CA VAL A 6 10.90 3.83 5.79
C VAL A 6 9.60 4.61 5.93
N THR A 7 9.47 5.68 5.14
CA THR A 7 8.22 6.42 4.98
C THR A 7 7.73 6.22 3.55
N VAL A 8 6.47 5.85 3.40
CA VAL A 8 5.82 5.69 2.09
C VAL A 8 4.63 6.63 2.05
N PHE A 9 4.60 7.48 1.04
CA PHE A 9 3.50 8.38 0.72
C PHE A 9 3.00 8.03 -0.68
N LEU A 10 1.70 7.76 -0.80
CA LEU A 10 1.05 7.41 -2.06
C LEU A 10 -0.17 8.30 -2.27
N GLU A 11 -0.28 8.92 -3.45
CA GLU A 11 -1.41 9.76 -3.82
C GLU A 11 -2.55 8.92 -4.39
N ASN A 12 -3.80 9.29 -4.09
CA ASN A 12 -5.01 8.63 -4.58
C ASN A 12 -5.07 7.11 -4.31
N ALA A 13 -4.37 6.63 -3.29
CA ALA A 13 -4.11 5.20 -3.09
C ALA A 13 -5.08 4.51 -2.09
N GLY A 14 -6.21 5.15 -1.79
CA GLY A 14 -7.15 4.65 -0.78
C GLY A 14 -6.52 4.55 0.61
N PHE A 15 -6.83 3.48 1.35
CA PHE A 15 -6.33 3.27 2.71
C PHE A 15 -4.84 2.89 2.73
N ALA A 16 -4.03 3.67 3.45
CA ALA A 16 -2.59 3.46 3.55
C ALA A 16 -2.17 2.09 4.11
N SER A 17 -3.00 1.47 4.96
CA SER A 17 -2.77 0.10 5.46
C SER A 17 -2.81 -0.96 4.35
N ILE A 18 -3.54 -0.67 3.27
CA ILE A 18 -3.75 -1.56 2.13
C ILE A 18 -2.79 -1.21 0.99
N SER A 19 -2.44 0.07 0.81
CA SER A 19 -1.55 0.52 -0.27
C SER A 19 -0.10 0.71 0.17
N ALA A 20 0.16 1.61 1.12
CA ALA A 20 1.51 2.02 1.51
C ALA A 20 2.28 0.97 2.30
N VAL A 21 1.61 0.22 3.18
CA VAL A 21 2.24 -0.81 4.03
C VAL A 21 2.87 -1.95 3.22
N PRO A 22 2.21 -2.51 2.18
CA PRO A 22 2.83 -3.46 1.26
C PRO A 22 4.13 -2.99 0.61
N VAL A 23 4.18 -1.73 0.17
CA VAL A 23 5.40 -1.13 -0.42
C VAL A 23 6.52 -1.05 0.61
N ALA A 24 6.23 -0.49 1.79
CA ALA A 24 7.20 -0.39 2.87
C ALA A 24 7.73 -1.77 3.30
N SER A 25 6.85 -2.78 3.29
CA SER A 25 7.20 -4.16 3.63
C SER A 25 8.21 -4.77 2.65
N LEU A 26 8.09 -4.50 1.35
CA LEU A 26 9.03 -4.99 0.33
C LEU A 26 10.40 -4.30 0.45
N ILE A 27 10.41 -2.99 0.70
CA ILE A 27 11.65 -2.22 0.94
C ILE A 27 12.37 -2.75 2.18
N LEU A 28 11.63 -2.96 3.27
CA LEU A 28 12.18 -3.48 4.52
C LEU A 28 12.75 -4.88 4.34
N GLU A 29 12.06 -5.76 3.61
CA GLU A 29 12.56 -7.12 3.32
C GLU A 29 13.85 -7.07 2.52
N LYS A 30 13.90 -6.26 1.46
CA LYS A 30 15.12 -6.11 0.64
C LYS A 30 16.27 -5.57 1.46
N TYR A 31 16.02 -4.59 2.33
CA TYR A 31 17.06 -4.00 3.19
C TYR A 31 17.59 -5.00 4.23
N LEU A 32 16.70 -5.66 4.97
CA LEU A 32 17.10 -6.55 6.07
C LEU A 32 17.62 -7.91 5.58
N LYS A 33 17.15 -8.41 4.43
CA LYS A 33 17.47 -9.76 3.95
C LYS A 33 18.31 -9.78 2.67
N GLY A 34 18.54 -8.63 2.04
CA GLY A 34 19.27 -8.53 0.78
C GLY A 34 18.47 -8.98 -0.45
N GLU A 35 17.27 -9.55 -0.29
CA GLU A 35 16.42 -10.05 -1.37
C GLU A 35 14.93 -9.93 -1.03
N VAL A 36 14.07 -9.98 -2.06
CA VAL A 36 12.61 -10.04 -1.92
C VAL A 36 12.17 -11.42 -2.38
N LYS A 37 11.41 -12.16 -1.54
CA LYS A 37 10.88 -13.50 -1.89
C LYS A 37 9.36 -13.52 -2.08
N ARG A 38 8.68 -12.44 -1.73
CA ARG A 38 7.21 -12.36 -1.75
C ARG A 38 6.72 -11.89 -3.11
N ASP A 39 6.83 -12.75 -4.13
CA ASP A 39 6.39 -12.44 -5.50
C ASP A 39 4.92 -12.03 -5.57
N TRP A 40 4.07 -12.67 -4.76
CA TRP A 40 2.65 -12.30 -4.66
C TRP A 40 2.45 -10.86 -4.16
N LEU A 41 3.32 -10.38 -3.26
CA LEU A 41 3.23 -9.03 -2.70
C LEU A 41 3.80 -8.00 -3.68
N VAL A 42 4.85 -8.37 -4.43
CA VAL A 42 5.32 -7.59 -5.57
C VAL A 42 4.20 -7.44 -6.60
N ASN A 43 3.55 -8.53 -6.99
CA ASN A 43 2.43 -8.51 -7.92
C ASN A 43 1.25 -7.70 -7.36
N TYR A 44 0.97 -7.81 -6.07
CA TYR A 44 -0.05 -7.01 -5.40
C TYR A 44 0.24 -5.51 -5.51
N VAL A 45 1.48 -5.09 -5.22
CA VAL A 45 1.90 -3.68 -5.31
C VAL A 45 1.86 -3.17 -6.75
N LEU A 46 2.36 -3.96 -7.71
CA LEU A 46 2.43 -3.55 -9.12
C LEU A 46 1.05 -3.46 -9.78
N ASN A 47 0.09 -4.27 -9.34
CA ASN A 47 -1.27 -4.29 -9.91
C ASN A 47 -2.30 -3.71 -8.94
N PHE A 48 -1.86 -2.90 -7.97
CA PHE A 48 -2.76 -2.32 -6.99
C PHE A 48 -3.73 -1.35 -7.67
N VAL A 49 -5.03 -1.60 -7.49
CA VAL A 49 -6.10 -0.69 -7.90
C VAL A 49 -6.82 -0.23 -6.63
N PRO A 50 -6.71 1.06 -6.26
CA PRO A 50 -7.49 1.62 -5.16
C PRO A 50 -8.97 1.43 -5.44
N LYS A 51 -9.74 0.99 -4.44
CA LYS A 51 -11.19 1.00 -4.56
C LYS A 51 -11.67 2.45 -4.59
N GLU A 52 -12.57 2.75 -5.52
CA GLU A 52 -13.30 4.01 -5.51
C GLU A 52 -14.10 4.13 -4.21
N ASP A 53 -14.05 5.30 -3.60
CA ASP A 53 -14.83 5.59 -2.40
C ASP A 53 -16.28 5.92 -2.80
N ASN A 54 -17.11 4.88 -2.88
CA ASN A 54 -18.54 5.00 -3.18
C ASN A 54 -19.38 5.41 -1.96
N SER A 55 -18.78 5.74 -0.81
CA SER A 55 -19.53 6.19 0.37
C SER A 55 -20.28 7.50 0.12
N GLN A 56 -19.79 8.33 -0.80
CA GLN A 56 -20.43 9.58 -1.21
C GLN A 56 -21.65 9.36 -2.12
N ALA A 57 -21.71 8.25 -2.86
CA ALA A 57 -22.83 7.94 -3.75
C ALA A 57 -24.12 7.58 -3.00
N SER A 58 -24.01 7.05 -1.77
CA SER A 58 -25.15 6.78 -0.89
C SER A 58 -25.66 8.01 -0.13
N ALA A 59 -24.90 9.10 -0.09
CA ALA A 59 -25.32 10.34 0.57
C ALA A 59 -26.24 11.20 -0.32
N SER A 60 -26.07 11.12 -1.64
CA SER A 60 -26.82 11.93 -2.63
C SER A 60 -28.16 11.33 -3.08
N VAL A 61 -28.58 10.18 -2.54
CA VAL A 61 -29.86 9.53 -2.89
C VAL A 61 -31.01 9.99 -1.97
N ASN A 62 -30.71 10.79 -0.94
CA ASN A 62 -31.69 11.23 0.07
C ASN A 62 -31.97 12.74 0.06
N GLU A 63 -31.69 13.45 -1.04
CA GLU A 63 -32.16 14.83 -1.28
C GLU A 63 -33.18 14.88 -2.42
#